data_AF-A0A7Y4EIT6-F1
#
_entry.id   AF-A0A7Y4EIT6-F1
#
_cell.length_a   1.000
_cell.length_b   1.000
_cell.length_c   1.000
_cell.angle_alpha   90.00
_cell.angle_beta   90.00
_cell.angle_gamma   90.00
#
_symmetry.space_group_name_H-M   'P 1'
#
loop_
_entity.id
_entity.type
_entity.pdbx_description
1 polymer ?
#
loop_
_entity_poly.entity_id
_entity_poly.type
_entity_poly.pdbx_seq_one_letter_code
_entity_poly.pdbx_strand_id
1 'polypeptide(L)'
;MREKGFTLIELVVVIVILGTLAVVAAPRFLNMSQDAHESAANGIFSAFRSGLSLFEASCVMNGGDSVITGGQASDHLLVQIEGVTAAAIGTCYPASSGTPDGRTSDFADCLQIWEGVLSNSPSYNTSSITISDANLIEAAESFDVVVAYGSGWGQCDFYYVASRQGLNSPVLNYDSENGTLERQN
;
A
#
# COMPACT_ATOMS: atom_id res chain seq x y z
N MET A 1 -19.69 22.20 57.56
CA MET A 1 -19.52 22.92 56.29
C MET A 1 -20.80 22.71 55.49
N ARG A 2 -21.42 23.75 54.92
CA ARG A 2 -22.65 23.59 54.11
C ARG A 2 -22.20 23.16 52.71
N GLU A 3 -22.38 21.89 52.38
CA GLU A 3 -22.24 21.45 51.00
C GLU A 3 -23.36 22.07 50.17
N LYS A 4 -22.97 22.93 49.22
CA LYS A 4 -23.90 23.42 48.19
C LYS A 4 -24.08 22.26 47.21
N GLY A 5 -25.21 21.56 47.32
CA GLY A 5 -25.60 20.58 46.31
C GLY A 5 -25.76 21.24 44.94
N PHE A 6 -25.32 20.53 43.90
CA PHE A 6 -25.50 20.93 42.50
C PHE A 6 -27.00 21.10 42.21
N THR A 7 -27.38 22.15 41.46
CA THR A 7 -28.80 22.35 41.14
C THR A 7 -29.20 21.47 39.96
N LEU A 8 -30.44 20.95 39.94
CA LEU A 8 -30.93 20.14 38.83
C LEU A 8 -30.86 20.88 37.49
N ILE A 9 -31.12 22.20 37.50
CA ILE A 9 -31.07 23.02 36.29
C ILE A 9 -29.65 23.14 35.73
N GLU A 10 -28.65 23.20 36.59
CA GLU A 10 -27.23 23.29 36.21
C GLU A 10 -26.78 22.01 35.50
N LEU A 11 -27.23 20.85 35.98
CA LEU A 11 -26.98 19.57 35.31
C LEU A 11 -27.70 19.49 33.95
N VAL A 12 -28.96 19.95 33.87
CA VAL A 12 -29.75 19.94 32.63
C VAL A 12 -29.14 20.84 31.57
N VAL A 13 -28.70 22.05 31.92
CA VAL A 13 -28.06 22.97 30.97
C VAL A 13 -26.75 22.37 30.43
N VAL A 14 -25.96 21.71 31.27
CA VAL A 14 -24.70 21.08 30.85
C VAL A 14 -24.94 19.97 29.82
N ILE A 15 -25.89 19.06 30.05
CA ILE A 15 -26.18 17.99 29.08
C ILE A 15 -26.76 18.52 27.78
N VAL A 16 -27.54 19.61 27.81
CA VAL A 16 -28.06 20.26 26.60
C VAL A 16 -26.92 20.87 25.78
N ILE A 17 -26.00 21.60 26.44
CA ILE A 17 -24.84 22.18 25.76
C ILE A 17 -23.97 21.07 25.17
N LEU A 18 -23.61 20.04 25.94
CA LEU A 18 -22.82 18.90 25.45
C LEU A 18 -23.52 18.16 24.30
N GLY A 19 -24.84 18.00 24.37
CA GLY A 19 -25.64 17.41 23.30
C GLY A 19 -25.58 18.21 21.99
N THR A 20 -25.74 19.53 22.06
CA THR A 20 -25.66 20.38 20.86
C THR A 20 -24.26 20.40 20.23
N LEU A 21 -23.21 20.43 21.05
CA LEU A 21 -21.82 20.37 20.57
C LEU A 21 -21.52 19.03 19.88
N ALA A 22 -22.01 17.92 20.43
CA ALA A 22 -21.80 16.59 19.86
C ALA A 22 -22.45 16.47 18.46
N VAL A 23 -23.67 16.97 18.28
CA VAL A 23 -24.39 16.90 16.99
C VAL A 23 -23.66 17.67 15.89
N VAL A 24 -23.08 18.84 16.20
CA VAL A 24 -22.35 19.65 15.21
C VAL A 24 -20.94 19.08 14.94
N ALA A 25 -20.27 18.51 15.94
CA ALA A 25 -18.90 18.01 15.82
C ALA A 25 -18.81 16.64 15.14
N ALA A 26 -19.78 15.74 15.36
CA ALA A 26 -19.75 14.37 14.85
C ALA A 26 -19.52 14.25 13.33
N PRO A 27 -20.26 14.94 12.43
CA PRO A 27 -20.06 14.79 10.98
C PRO A 27 -18.68 15.28 10.53
N ARG A 28 -18.17 16.36 11.14
CA ARG A 28 -16.84 16.89 10.81
C ARG A 28 -15.74 15.92 11.24
N PHE A 29 -15.88 15.31 12.41
CA PHE A 29 -14.90 14.33 12.92
C PHE A 29 -14.79 13.12 12.00
N LEU A 30 -15.92 12.59 11.51
CA LEU A 30 -15.92 11.45 10.58
C LEU A 30 -15.20 11.79 9.25
N ASN A 31 -15.47 12.96 8.68
CA ASN A 31 -14.79 13.40 7.45
C ASN A 31 -13.28 13.59 7.66
N MET A 32 -12.88 14.22 8.78
CA MET A 32 -11.46 14.41 9.10
C MET A 32 -10.70 13.09 9.24
N SER A 33 -11.33 12.06 9.82
CA SER A 33 -10.73 10.73 9.91
C SER A 33 -10.55 10.09 8.54
N GLN A 34 -11.54 10.21 7.65
CA GLN A 34 -11.44 9.69 6.28
C GLN A 34 -10.35 10.42 5.48
N ASP A 35 -10.28 11.76 5.58
CA ASP A 35 -9.23 12.57 4.96
C ASP A 35 -7.84 12.21 5.48
N ALA A 36 -7.72 11.90 6.78
CA ALA A 36 -6.46 11.47 7.38
C ALA A 36 -5.97 10.12 6.81
N HIS A 37 -6.88 9.16 6.65
CA HIS A 37 -6.59 7.88 6.02
C HIS A 37 -6.20 8.04 4.55
N GLU A 38 -6.92 8.87 3.79
CA GLU A 38 -6.61 9.17 2.40
C GLU A 38 -5.20 9.80 2.27
N SER A 39 -4.87 10.74 3.16
CA SER A 39 -3.54 11.35 3.20
C SER A 39 -2.45 10.34 3.57
N ALA A 40 -2.72 9.41 4.50
CA ALA A 40 -1.77 8.38 4.89
C ALA A 40 -1.50 7.40 3.74
N ALA A 41 -2.55 6.93 3.06
CA ALA A 41 -2.44 6.11 1.86
C ALA A 41 -1.61 6.80 0.77
N ASN A 42 -1.88 8.08 0.51
CA ASN A 42 -1.10 8.89 -0.42
C ASN A 42 0.38 9.00 -0.03
N GLY A 43 0.69 9.13 1.26
CA GLY A 43 2.06 9.15 1.75
C GLY A 43 2.79 7.84 1.45
N ILE A 44 2.17 6.70 1.74
CA ILE A 44 2.74 5.37 1.48
C ILE A 44 2.95 5.15 -0.02
N PHE A 45 1.94 5.43 -0.86
CA PHE A 45 2.03 5.23 -2.30
C PHE A 45 3.04 6.17 -2.96
N SER A 46 3.21 7.39 -2.45
CA SER A 46 4.25 8.32 -2.89
C SER A 46 5.65 7.84 -2.53
N ALA A 47 5.82 7.23 -1.35
CA ALA A 47 7.08 6.61 -0.97
C ALA A 47 7.41 5.43 -1.90
N PHE A 48 6.42 4.60 -2.22
CA PHE A 48 6.59 3.49 -3.17
C PHE A 48 7.00 3.99 -4.56
N ARG A 49 6.32 5.02 -5.08
CA ARG A 49 6.71 5.72 -6.34
C ARG A 49 8.16 6.17 -6.34
N SER A 50 8.59 6.79 -5.24
CA SER A 50 9.95 7.30 -5.10
C SER A 50 10.97 6.16 -5.07
N GLY A 51 10.63 5.04 -4.42
CA GLY A 51 11.43 3.82 -4.42
C GLY A 51 11.58 3.22 -5.80
N LEU A 52 10.50 3.14 -6.59
CA LEU A 52 10.55 2.66 -7.98
C LEU A 52 11.48 3.52 -8.84
N SER A 53 11.39 4.85 -8.74
CA SER A 53 12.28 5.76 -9.47
C SER A 53 13.75 5.61 -9.06
N LEU A 54 14.02 5.35 -7.79
CA LEU A 54 15.38 5.08 -7.31
C LEU A 54 15.91 3.75 -7.84
N PHE A 55 15.08 2.71 -7.82
CA PHE A 55 15.40 1.40 -8.40
C PHE A 55 15.71 1.54 -9.89
N GLU A 56 14.86 2.23 -10.65
CA GLU A 56 15.04 2.46 -12.08
C GLU A 56 16.35 3.19 -12.37
N ALA A 57 16.63 4.28 -11.64
CA ALA A 57 17.87 5.03 -11.77
C ALA A 57 19.10 4.15 -11.48
N SER A 58 19.05 3.34 -10.41
CA SER A 58 20.11 2.41 -10.05
C SER A 58 20.28 1.33 -11.13
N CYS A 59 19.19 0.81 -11.70
CA CYS A 59 19.24 -0.19 -12.76
C CYS A 59 19.95 0.36 -14.01
N VAL A 60 19.56 1.57 -14.45
CA VAL A 60 20.20 2.24 -15.60
C VAL A 60 21.68 2.50 -15.33
N MET A 61 22.05 2.92 -14.12
CA MET A 61 23.45 3.15 -13.73
C MET A 61 24.29 1.87 -13.73
N ASN A 62 23.67 0.72 -13.47
CA ASN A 62 24.32 -0.60 -13.54
C ASN A 62 24.37 -1.19 -14.96
N GLY A 63 23.99 -0.42 -15.98
CA GLY A 63 24.03 -0.85 -17.39
C GLY A 63 22.68 -1.29 -17.96
N GLY A 64 21.61 -1.19 -17.18
CA GLY A 64 20.26 -1.64 -17.55
C GLY A 64 20.13 -3.16 -17.61
N ASP A 65 18.90 -3.65 -17.81
CA ASP A 65 18.71 -5.05 -18.20
C ASP A 65 19.07 -5.22 -19.69
N SER A 66 20.03 -6.11 -19.96
CA SER A 66 20.52 -6.38 -21.30
C SER A 66 20.05 -7.75 -21.76
N VAL A 67 19.27 -7.79 -22.85
CA VAL A 67 18.97 -9.04 -23.56
C VAL A 67 20.27 -9.63 -24.09
N ILE A 68 20.68 -10.81 -23.63
CA ILE A 68 21.89 -11.46 -24.13
C ILE A 68 21.65 -11.84 -25.59
N THR A 69 22.37 -11.17 -26.50
CA THR A 69 22.24 -11.42 -27.93
C THR A 69 22.74 -12.83 -28.26
N GLY A 70 21.81 -13.73 -28.61
CA GLY A 70 22.09 -15.14 -28.90
C GLY A 70 21.75 -16.12 -27.76
N GLY A 71 21.31 -15.62 -26.61
CA GLY A 71 20.67 -16.43 -25.56
C GLY A 71 19.21 -16.75 -25.90
N GLN A 72 18.64 -17.77 -25.24
CA GLN A 72 17.19 -17.95 -25.23
C GLN A 72 16.53 -16.73 -24.57
N ALA A 73 15.22 -16.52 -24.73
CA ALA A 73 14.44 -15.41 -24.12
C ALA A 73 14.39 -15.41 -22.56
N SER A 74 15.35 -16.07 -21.93
CA SER A 74 15.54 -16.31 -20.50
C SER A 74 16.98 -16.01 -20.06
N ASP A 75 17.82 -15.46 -20.94
CA ASP A 75 19.21 -15.09 -20.66
C ASP A 75 19.30 -13.56 -20.61
N HIS A 76 18.77 -13.02 -19.52
CA HIS A 76 18.79 -11.60 -19.20
C HIS A 76 19.89 -11.35 -18.17
N LEU A 77 20.70 -10.30 -18.35
CA LEU A 77 21.61 -9.84 -17.29
C LEU A 77 20.78 -9.07 -16.25
N LEU A 78 20.23 -9.83 -15.33
CA LEU A 78 19.35 -9.29 -14.30
C LEU A 78 20.14 -8.40 -13.32
N VAL A 79 19.76 -7.12 -13.26
CA VAL A 79 20.27 -6.20 -12.25
C VAL A 79 19.52 -6.44 -10.95
N GLN A 80 20.26 -6.74 -9.88
CA GLN A 80 19.72 -6.88 -8.54
C GLN A 80 20.15 -5.70 -7.67
N ILE A 81 19.18 -5.03 -7.05
CA ILE A 81 19.39 -3.87 -6.17
C ILE A 81 18.66 -4.17 -4.87
N GLU A 82 19.40 -4.19 -3.76
CA GLU A 82 18.84 -4.43 -2.41
C GLU A 82 17.99 -5.71 -2.30
N GLY A 83 18.35 -6.74 -3.06
CA GLY A 83 17.65 -8.02 -3.07
C GLY A 83 16.57 -8.12 -4.15
N VAL A 84 16.06 -7.01 -4.70
CA VAL A 84 15.05 -7.01 -5.77
C VAL A 84 15.67 -7.00 -7.16
N THR A 85 15.07 -7.71 -8.09
CA THR A 85 15.56 -7.93 -9.45
C THR A 85 14.73 -7.14 -10.46
N ALA A 86 15.38 -6.56 -11.46
CA ALA A 86 14.72 -5.94 -12.59
C ALA A 86 13.98 -6.98 -13.45
N ALA A 87 12.96 -6.56 -14.18
CA ALA A 87 12.17 -7.43 -15.03
C ALA A 87 13.01 -8.00 -16.20
N ALA A 88 12.89 -9.31 -16.46
CA ALA A 88 13.60 -10.06 -17.50
C ALA A 88 13.01 -9.81 -18.90
N ILE A 89 12.81 -8.55 -19.25
CA ILE A 89 12.26 -8.08 -20.53
C ILE A 89 13.04 -6.87 -21.07
N GLY A 90 14.19 -6.54 -20.48
CA GLY A 90 15.03 -5.39 -20.84
C GLY A 90 14.58 -4.09 -20.17
N THR A 91 13.74 -4.14 -19.14
CA THR A 91 13.23 -2.95 -18.45
C THR A 91 13.88 -2.78 -17.08
N CYS A 92 13.86 -1.56 -16.57
CA CYS A 92 14.42 -1.21 -15.26
C CYS A 92 13.34 -1.11 -14.17
N TYR A 93 12.34 -1.99 -14.25
CA TYR A 93 11.25 -2.06 -13.29
C TYR A 93 11.41 -3.30 -12.41
N PRO A 94 11.19 -3.21 -11.09
CA PRO A 94 11.31 -4.36 -10.20
C PRO A 94 10.23 -5.40 -10.50
N ALA A 95 10.62 -6.69 -10.55
CA ALA A 95 9.74 -7.79 -10.93
C ALA A 95 9.74 -8.99 -9.96
N SER A 96 10.87 -9.42 -9.43
CA SER A 96 10.94 -10.53 -8.46
C SER A 96 12.28 -10.55 -7.72
N SER A 97 12.42 -11.39 -6.69
CA SER A 97 13.71 -11.73 -6.09
C SER A 97 13.80 -13.23 -5.76
N GLY A 98 14.89 -13.88 -6.16
CA GLY A 98 15.20 -15.25 -5.71
C GLY A 98 14.93 -16.36 -6.70
N THR A 99 14.17 -16.14 -7.78
CA THR A 99 14.24 -16.93 -9.02
C THR A 99 14.72 -16.02 -10.16
N PRO A 100 15.72 -16.42 -10.98
CA PRO A 100 16.20 -15.61 -12.11
C PRO A 100 15.21 -15.53 -13.28
N ASP A 101 13.90 -15.61 -13.03
CA ASP A 101 12.90 -15.48 -14.10
C ASP A 101 12.62 -14.03 -14.45
N GLY A 102 12.92 -13.08 -13.54
CA GLY A 102 12.63 -11.65 -13.65
C GLY A 102 11.18 -11.37 -14.02
N ARG A 103 10.25 -12.16 -13.48
CA ARG A 103 8.82 -12.05 -13.74
C ARG A 103 8.06 -11.95 -12.43
N THR A 104 7.09 -11.05 -12.35
CA THR A 104 6.07 -11.09 -11.29
C THR A 104 4.99 -12.07 -11.70
N SER A 105 5.01 -13.25 -11.12
CA SER A 105 4.15 -14.38 -11.47
C SER A 105 3.30 -14.90 -10.31
N ASP A 106 3.63 -14.52 -9.08
CA ASP A 106 2.87 -14.87 -7.89
C ASP A 106 2.90 -13.80 -6.78
N PHE A 107 2.27 -14.13 -5.66
CA PHE A 107 2.22 -13.28 -4.47
C PHE A 107 3.60 -13.02 -3.85
N ALA A 108 4.50 -14.00 -3.87
CA ALA A 108 5.83 -13.85 -3.28
C ALA A 108 6.63 -12.79 -4.04
N ASP A 109 6.51 -12.74 -5.36
CA ASP A 109 7.14 -11.70 -6.19
C ASP A 109 6.65 -10.30 -5.81
N CYS A 110 5.33 -10.12 -5.66
CA CYS A 110 4.76 -8.83 -5.23
C CYS A 110 5.19 -8.41 -3.82
N LEU A 111 5.30 -9.39 -2.90
CA LEU A 111 5.79 -9.14 -1.55
C LEU A 111 7.25 -8.66 -1.57
N GLN A 112 8.07 -9.27 -2.41
CA GLN A 112 9.48 -8.91 -2.52
C GLN A 112 9.69 -7.53 -3.17
N ILE A 113 8.90 -7.21 -4.21
CA ILE A 113 8.87 -5.86 -4.78
C ILE A 113 8.51 -4.85 -3.68
N TRP A 114 7.47 -5.13 -2.89
CA TRP A 114 7.06 -4.28 -1.78
C TRP A 114 8.20 -4.04 -0.77
N GLU A 115 8.85 -5.12 -0.33
CA GLU A 115 9.91 -5.09 0.66
C GLU A 115 11.20 -4.40 0.17
N GLY A 116 11.60 -4.62 -1.09
CA GLY A 116 12.83 -4.01 -1.60
C GLY A 116 12.67 -2.63 -2.20
N VAL A 117 11.45 -2.20 -2.53
CA VAL A 117 11.19 -0.82 -2.97
C VAL A 117 11.03 0.13 -1.77
N LEU A 118 10.51 -0.35 -0.64
CA LEU A 118 10.27 0.45 0.55
C LEU A 118 11.27 0.12 1.67
N SER A 119 12.19 1.05 1.94
CA SER A 119 13.12 0.90 3.09
C SER A 119 12.43 0.95 4.46
N ASN A 120 11.22 1.50 4.53
CA ASN A 120 10.39 1.53 5.74
C ASN A 120 8.91 1.34 5.36
N SER A 121 8.47 0.09 5.34
CA SER A 121 7.10 -0.27 5.03
C SER A 121 6.20 -0.24 6.28
N PRO A 122 4.91 0.14 6.15
CA PRO A 122 3.91 -0.07 7.20
C PRO A 122 3.64 -1.57 7.41
N SER A 123 2.73 -1.98 8.32
CA SER A 123 2.44 -3.41 8.51
C SER A 123 1.73 -4.01 7.28
N TYR A 124 2.12 -5.23 6.89
CA TYR A 124 1.62 -5.91 5.68
C TYR A 124 1.43 -7.41 5.88
N ASN A 125 0.62 -8.04 5.01
CA ASN A 125 0.42 -9.49 5.00
C ASN A 125 1.63 -10.23 4.39
N THR A 126 2.02 -11.33 5.00
CA THR A 126 3.11 -12.21 4.52
C THR A 126 2.59 -13.51 3.89
N SER A 127 1.28 -13.59 3.66
CA SER A 127 0.62 -14.73 3.03
C SER A 127 -0.51 -14.21 2.16
N SER A 128 -0.74 -14.87 1.03
CA SER A 128 -1.78 -14.49 0.08
C SER A 128 -3.16 -14.54 0.74
N ILE A 129 -3.97 -13.52 0.53
CA ILE A 129 -5.35 -13.44 1.01
C ILE A 129 -6.27 -13.35 -0.21
N THR A 130 -7.41 -14.05 -0.16
CA THR A 130 -8.46 -13.87 -1.18
C THR A 130 -9.06 -12.47 -1.06
N ILE A 131 -8.96 -11.67 -2.10
CA ILE A 131 -9.44 -10.28 -2.08
C ILE A 131 -10.98 -10.25 -2.09
N SER A 132 -11.55 -9.80 -0.98
CA SER A 132 -12.99 -9.60 -0.78
C SER A 132 -13.19 -8.56 0.32
N ASP A 133 -14.36 -7.92 0.37
CA ASP A 133 -14.69 -6.94 1.41
C ASP A 133 -14.42 -7.48 2.82
N ALA A 134 -14.91 -8.69 3.11
CA ALA A 134 -14.78 -9.30 4.44
C ALA A 134 -13.32 -9.51 4.82
N ASN A 135 -12.51 -10.08 3.92
CA ASN A 135 -11.11 -10.41 4.21
C ASN A 135 -10.24 -9.16 4.33
N LEU A 136 -10.51 -8.10 3.54
CA LEU A 136 -9.77 -6.84 3.66
C LEU A 136 -10.10 -6.12 4.97
N ILE A 137 -11.36 -6.17 5.41
CA ILE A 137 -11.77 -5.61 6.71
C ILE A 137 -11.14 -6.40 7.87
N GLU A 138 -11.06 -7.73 7.77
CA GLU A 138 -10.39 -8.58 8.75
C GLU A 138 -8.88 -8.32 8.77
N ALA A 139 -8.24 -8.21 7.60
CA ALA A 139 -6.82 -7.90 7.48
C ALA A 139 -6.45 -6.55 8.14
N ALA A 140 -7.35 -5.57 8.06
CA ALA A 140 -7.19 -4.24 8.66
C ALA A 140 -7.09 -4.23 10.20
N GLU A 141 -7.30 -5.38 10.86
CA GLU A 141 -7.05 -5.51 12.30
C GLU A 141 -5.57 -5.66 12.64
N SER A 142 -4.78 -6.18 11.70
CA SER A 142 -3.36 -6.51 11.90
C SER A 142 -2.42 -5.76 10.95
N PHE A 143 -2.93 -5.34 9.80
CA PHE A 143 -2.14 -4.78 8.71
C PHE A 143 -2.66 -3.41 8.30
N ASP A 144 -1.75 -2.54 7.88
CA ASP A 144 -2.07 -1.25 7.28
C ASP A 144 -2.23 -1.37 5.77
N VAL A 145 -1.47 -2.28 5.15
CA VAL A 145 -1.49 -2.57 3.71
C VAL A 145 -1.67 -4.07 3.48
N VAL A 146 -2.49 -4.42 2.48
CA VAL A 146 -2.55 -5.78 1.93
C VAL A 146 -1.91 -5.79 0.56
N VAL A 147 -0.84 -6.58 0.42
CA VAL A 147 -0.21 -6.94 -0.84
C VAL A 147 -1.00 -8.09 -1.47
N ALA A 148 -1.32 -7.95 -2.74
CA ALA A 148 -2.00 -8.97 -3.53
C ALA A 148 -1.36 -9.09 -4.91
N TYR A 149 -1.44 -10.29 -5.47
CA TYR A 149 -1.11 -10.53 -6.87
C TYR A 149 -2.40 -10.47 -7.68
N GLY A 150 -2.40 -9.65 -8.73
CA GLY A 150 -3.52 -9.45 -9.63
C GLY A 150 -3.81 -10.69 -10.48
N SER A 151 -4.88 -10.62 -11.29
CA SER A 151 -5.25 -11.74 -12.19
C SER A 151 -4.44 -11.78 -13.49
N GLY A 152 -3.53 -10.83 -13.72
CA GLY A 152 -2.63 -10.75 -14.86
C GLY A 152 -1.16 -10.94 -14.46
N TRP A 153 -0.34 -11.41 -15.40
CA TRP A 153 1.12 -11.41 -15.27
C TRP A 153 1.62 -10.00 -14.99
N GLY A 154 2.61 -9.85 -14.12
CA GLY A 154 3.19 -8.54 -13.85
C GLY A 154 2.42 -7.67 -12.86
N GLN A 155 1.23 -8.05 -12.41
CA GLN A 155 0.34 -7.16 -11.66
C GLN A 155 0.40 -7.37 -10.16
N CYS A 156 0.79 -6.32 -9.43
CA CYS A 156 0.72 -6.25 -7.97
C CYS A 156 -0.26 -5.17 -7.53
N ASP A 157 -1.16 -5.53 -6.62
CA ASP A 157 -2.12 -4.62 -6.03
C ASP A 157 -1.80 -4.40 -4.55
N PHE A 158 -1.69 -3.14 -4.13
CA PHE A 158 -1.43 -2.76 -2.74
C PHE A 158 -2.62 -2.01 -2.17
N TYR A 159 -3.42 -2.68 -1.35
CA TYR A 159 -4.63 -2.14 -0.73
C TYR A 159 -4.29 -1.46 0.60
N TYR A 160 -4.63 -0.19 0.78
CA TYR A 160 -4.50 0.51 2.07
C TYR A 160 -5.69 0.16 2.96
N VAL A 161 -5.59 -0.89 3.77
CA VAL A 161 -6.71 -1.44 4.53
C VAL A 161 -6.93 -0.78 5.89
N ALA A 162 -5.99 0.01 6.41
CA ALA A 162 -6.11 0.64 7.74
C ALA A 162 -7.38 1.49 7.94
N SER A 163 -8.01 1.96 6.86
CA SER A 163 -9.29 2.68 6.87
C SER A 163 -10.50 1.80 7.19
N ARG A 164 -10.35 0.47 7.15
CA ARG A 164 -11.39 -0.55 7.31
C ARG A 164 -12.57 -0.41 6.34
N GLN A 165 -12.29 0.06 5.12
CA GLN A 165 -13.31 0.31 4.09
C GLN A 165 -13.54 -0.87 3.13
N GLY A 166 -12.87 -2.00 3.34
CA GLY A 166 -12.99 -3.18 2.47
C GLY A 166 -12.46 -2.86 1.07
N LEU A 167 -13.24 -3.17 0.04
CA LEU A 167 -12.90 -2.89 -1.36
C LEU A 167 -12.98 -1.40 -1.74
N ASN A 168 -13.59 -0.54 -0.90
CA ASN A 168 -13.54 0.91 -1.09
C ASN A 168 -12.26 1.54 -0.53
N SER A 169 -11.31 0.72 -0.09
CA SER A 169 -10.02 1.19 0.37
C SER A 169 -9.18 1.63 -0.84
N PRO A 170 -8.38 2.70 -0.71
CA PRO A 170 -7.46 3.08 -1.78
C PRO A 170 -6.52 1.93 -2.16
N VAL A 171 -6.35 1.70 -3.46
CA VAL A 171 -5.47 0.67 -4.00
C VAL A 171 -4.45 1.28 -4.96
N LEU A 172 -3.23 0.77 -4.90
CA LEU A 172 -2.16 1.08 -5.83
C LEU A 172 -1.89 -0.15 -6.69
N ASN A 173 -2.09 -0.05 -7.99
CA ASN A 173 -1.82 -1.10 -8.97
C ASN A 173 -0.48 -0.82 -9.62
N TYR A 174 0.42 -1.79 -9.55
CA TYR A 174 1.75 -1.75 -10.16
C TYR A 174 1.86 -2.85 -11.22
N ASP A 175 2.36 -2.47 -12.40
CA ASP A 175 2.65 -3.39 -13.50
C ASP A 175 4.17 -3.45 -13.71
N SER A 176 4.77 -4.60 -13.39
CA SER A 176 6.21 -4.80 -13.52
C SER A 176 6.71 -4.88 -14.96
N GLU A 177 5.83 -5.13 -15.93
CA GLU A 177 6.25 -5.27 -17.34
C GLU A 177 6.54 -3.92 -17.98
N ASN A 178 5.76 -2.90 -17.63
CA ASN A 178 5.85 -1.58 -18.23
C ASN A 178 6.09 -0.45 -17.22
N GLY A 179 6.15 -0.77 -15.92
CA GLY A 179 6.38 0.18 -14.84
C GLY A 179 5.19 1.07 -14.52
N THR A 180 4.01 0.76 -15.07
CA THR A 180 2.80 1.56 -14.85
C THR A 180 2.40 1.47 -13.39
N LEU A 181 2.02 2.63 -12.83
CA LEU A 181 1.60 2.73 -11.45
C LEU A 181 0.36 3.62 -11.32
N GLU A 182 -0.78 2.95 -11.17
CA GLU A 182 -2.09 3.58 -11.13
C GLU A 182 -2.69 3.49 -9.73
N ARG A 183 -3.35 4.57 -9.30
CA ARG A 183 -4.13 4.58 -8.06
C ARG A 183 -5.60 4.44 -8.43
N GLN A 184 -6.30 3.55 -7.76
CA GLN A 184 -7.76 3.47 -7.81
C GLN A 184 -8.33 3.76 -6.42
N ASN A 185 -9.49 4.43 -6.40
CA ASN A 185 -10.24 4.80 -5.20
C ASN A 185 -11.55 4.03 -5.17
#